data_AF-A0AAE0BBW0-F1
#
_entry.id   AF-A0AAE0BBW0-F1
#
_cell.length_a   1.000
_cell.length_b   1.000
_cell.length_c   1.000
_cell.angle_alpha   90.00
_cell.angle_beta   90.00
_cell.angle_gamma   90.00
#
_symmetry.space_group_name_H-M   'P 1'
#
loop_
_entity.id
_entity.type
_entity.pdbx_description
1 polymer ?
#
loop_
_entity_poly.entity_id
_entity_poly.type
_entity_poly.pdbx_seq_one_letter_code
_entity_poly.pdbx_strand_id
1 'polypeptide(L)'
;MAEIKARCALFRGKQGETQWTDLGMPGELHVSPPSTSASFLHFTMFDILDGRLLFSYTLQDATSYRTLVTRFHCFPLEAEVFCGVGLSNNFDAKQIEERVQAAMLIARSQPALSYAMPVIPAGPANRPMPPS
;
A
#
# COMPACT_ATOMS: atom_id res chain seq x y z
N MET A 1 -16.34 5.21 4.11
CA MET A 1 -15.67 4.28 5.07
C MET A 1 -14.83 5.11 6.03
N ALA A 2 -14.85 4.82 7.32
CA ALA A 2 -14.01 5.49 8.31
C ALA A 2 -12.56 4.98 8.25
N GLU A 3 -11.62 5.81 8.65
CA GLU A 3 -10.22 5.45 8.92
C GLU A 3 -10.16 4.42 10.07
N ILE A 4 -9.27 3.44 9.95
CA ILE A 4 -9.00 2.47 11.03
C ILE A 4 -7.80 2.98 11.81
N LYS A 5 -7.90 2.99 13.15
CA LYS A 5 -6.82 3.36 14.06
C LYS A 5 -6.50 2.18 14.97
N ALA A 6 -5.26 1.73 14.97
CA ALA A 6 -4.83 0.52 15.67
C ALA A 6 -3.50 0.73 16.38
N ARG A 7 -3.41 0.31 17.65
CA ARG A 7 -2.12 0.36 18.37
C ARG A 7 -1.19 -0.74 17.87
N CYS A 8 0.02 -0.38 17.46
CA CYS A 8 0.98 -1.32 16.88
C CYS A 8 2.42 -1.06 17.31
N ALA A 9 3.29 -2.03 17.02
CA ALA A 9 4.73 -1.88 16.96
C ALA A 9 5.22 -2.25 15.55
N LEU A 10 6.27 -1.57 15.08
CA LEU A 10 6.87 -1.85 13.78
C LEU A 10 8.11 -2.72 13.90
N PHE A 11 8.24 -3.60 12.92
CA PHE A 11 9.34 -4.52 12.78
C PHE A 11 9.93 -4.39 11.37
N ARG A 12 11.23 -4.61 11.24
CA ARG A 12 11.91 -4.70 9.97
C ARG A 12 12.42 -6.12 9.78
N GLY A 13 12.11 -6.71 8.65
CA GLY A 13 12.64 -8.00 8.22
C GLY A 13 13.37 -7.85 6.89
N LYS A 14 14.35 -8.73 6.63
CA LYS A 14 15.03 -8.82 5.34
C LYS A 14 14.79 -10.18 4.70
N GLN A 15 14.72 -10.23 3.37
CA GLN A 15 14.58 -11.47 2.63
C GLN A 15 15.74 -12.42 2.96
N GLY A 16 15.41 -13.68 3.26
CA GLY A 16 16.39 -14.70 3.66
C GLY A 16 16.77 -14.69 5.14
N GLU A 17 16.34 -13.69 5.90
CA GLU A 17 16.50 -13.68 7.36
C GLU A 17 15.31 -14.35 8.05
N THR A 18 15.58 -15.03 9.16
CA THR A 18 14.55 -15.68 9.99
C THR A 18 14.11 -14.82 11.17
N GLN A 19 14.75 -13.66 11.36
CA GLN A 19 14.52 -12.78 12.50
C GLN A 19 13.93 -11.45 12.05
N TRP A 20 13.05 -10.92 12.90
CA TRP A 20 12.50 -9.57 12.77
C TRP A 20 13.19 -8.66 13.76
N THR A 21 13.62 -7.49 13.30
CA THR A 21 14.20 -6.45 14.14
C THR A 21 13.09 -5.50 14.58
N ASP A 22 12.89 -5.36 15.89
CA ASP A 22 11.98 -4.35 16.43
C ASP A 22 12.55 -2.95 16.18
N LEU A 23 11.73 -2.03 15.68
CA LEU A 23 12.11 -0.63 15.46
C LEU A 23 11.97 0.23 16.72
N GLY A 24 11.46 -0.33 17.82
CA GLY A 24 11.44 0.27 19.15
C GLY A 24 10.44 1.42 19.32
N MET A 25 9.51 1.58 18.38
CA MET A 25 8.58 2.70 18.34
C MET A 25 7.13 2.19 18.33
N PRO A 26 6.49 2.03 19.51
CA PRO A 26 5.06 1.78 19.57
C PRO A 26 4.30 3.02 19.07
N GLY A 27 3.27 2.80 18.25
CA GLY A 27 2.53 3.86 17.60
C GLY A 27 1.07 3.51 17.38
N GLU A 28 0.31 4.47 16.87
CA GLU A 28 -1.03 4.27 16.36
C GLU A 28 -0.96 4.24 14.83
N LEU A 29 -1.23 3.07 14.25
CA LEU A 29 -1.36 2.86 12.82
C LEU A 29 -2.73 3.29 12.34
N HIS A 30 -2.73 4.20 11.39
CA HIS A 30 -3.88 4.70 10.68
C HIS A 30 -3.87 4.08 9.28
N VAL A 31 -4.98 3.43 8.92
CA VAL A 31 -5.17 2.84 7.59
C VAL A 31 -6.28 3.59 6.89
N SER A 32 -5.88 4.38 5.89
CA SER A 32 -6.84 5.12 5.07
C SER A 32 -7.70 4.15 4.25
N PRO A 33 -8.98 4.49 3.99
CA PRO A 33 -9.81 3.71 3.10
C PRO A 33 -9.19 3.67 1.69
N PRO A 34 -9.28 2.52 0.97
CA PRO A 34 -9.02 2.54 -0.46
C PRO A 34 -10.00 3.53 -1.08
N SER A 35 -9.49 4.47 -1.88
CA SER A 35 -10.38 5.36 -2.61
C SER A 35 -11.22 4.52 -3.58
N THR A 36 -12.45 4.93 -3.87
CA THR A 36 -13.36 4.20 -4.79
C THR A 36 -12.77 3.95 -6.18
N SER A 37 -11.71 4.68 -6.53
CA SER A 37 -11.02 4.61 -7.81
C SER A 37 -9.65 3.95 -7.74
N ALA A 38 -9.10 3.69 -6.55
CA ALA A 38 -7.72 3.26 -6.41
C ALA A 38 -7.53 2.11 -5.43
N SER A 39 -6.76 1.14 -5.88
CA SER A 39 -6.38 -0.09 -5.17
C SER A 39 -5.30 0.11 -4.10
N PHE A 40 -4.73 1.32 -3.97
CA PHE A 40 -3.67 1.58 -3.02
C PHE A 40 -4.21 1.78 -1.60
N LEU A 41 -3.40 1.36 -0.62
CA LEU A 41 -3.66 1.60 0.80
C LEU A 41 -2.56 2.48 1.38
N HIS A 42 -2.97 3.49 2.13
CA HIS A 42 -2.04 4.36 2.83
C HIS A 42 -2.00 4.01 4.31
N PHE A 43 -0.79 3.72 4.78
CA PHE A 43 -0.47 3.38 6.14
C PHE A 43 0.34 4.53 6.75
N THR A 44 -0.19 5.14 7.81
CA THR A 44 0.50 6.18 8.56
C THR A 44 0.59 5.76 10.01
N MET A 45 1.77 5.85 10.62
CA MET A 45 1.93 5.60 12.04
C MET A 45 2.27 6.90 12.75
N PHE A 46 1.55 7.17 13.83
CA PHE A 46 1.80 8.30 14.71
C PHE A 46 2.31 7.81 16.06
N ASP A 47 3.19 8.58 16.68
CA ASP A 47 3.57 8.38 18.07
C ASP A 47 2.34 8.62 18.96
N ILE A 48 2.11 7.74 19.93
CA ILE A 48 0.95 7.83 20.82
C ILE A 48 1.10 8.97 21.83
N LEU A 49 2.33 9.37 22.16
CA LEU A 49 2.62 10.38 23.19
C LEU A 49 2.53 11.79 22.64
N ASP A 50 3.19 12.08 21.52
CA ASP A 50 3.30 13.43 20.96
C ASP A 50 2.54 13.63 19.63
N GLY A 51 1.95 12.57 19.08
CA GLY A 51 1.20 12.62 17.83
C GLY A 51 2.09 12.85 16.60
N ARG A 52 3.41 12.72 16.72
CA ARG A 52 4.33 12.91 15.60
C ARG A 52 4.21 11.78 14.60
N LEU A 53 4.27 12.10 13.31
CA LEU A 53 4.36 11.09 12.26
C LEU A 53 5.69 10.33 12.37
N LEU A 54 5.61 9.02 12.62
CA LEU A 54 6.75 8.11 12.74
C LEU A 54 7.00 7.32 11.45
N PHE A 55 5.93 6.98 10.72
CA PHE A 55 6.00 6.17 9.52
C PHE A 55 4.90 6.57 8.54
N SER A 56 5.19 6.58 7.24
CA SER A 56 4.20 6.76 6.19
C SER A 56 4.57 5.93 4.99
N TYR A 57 3.64 5.10 4.53
CA TYR A 57 3.87 4.20 3.40
C TYR A 57 2.60 3.97 2.60
N THR A 58 2.74 4.02 1.28
CA THR A 58 1.64 3.72 0.35
C THR A 58 1.89 2.38 -0.30
N LEU A 59 1.05 1.40 0.05
CA LEU A 59 1.05 0.09 -0.58
C LEU A 59 0.31 0.18 -1.92
N GLN A 60 1.08 0.17 -3.01
CA GLN A 60 0.54 0.26 -4.37
C GLN A 60 -0.19 -1.03 -4.79
N ASP A 61 0.34 -2.17 -4.36
CA ASP A 61 -0.22 -3.49 -4.65
C ASP A 61 -0.67 -4.16 -3.36
N ALA A 62 -1.98 -4.12 -3.11
CA ALA A 62 -2.60 -4.78 -1.98
C ALA A 62 -2.28 -6.29 -1.94
N THR A 63 -2.02 -6.94 -3.08
CA THR A 63 -1.71 -8.39 -3.14
C THR A 63 -0.34 -8.74 -2.57
N SER A 64 0.54 -7.77 -2.32
CA SER A 64 1.82 -7.96 -1.64
C SER A 64 1.71 -7.97 -0.11
N TYR A 65 0.54 -7.59 0.43
CA TYR A 65 0.25 -7.69 1.85
C TYR A 65 0.10 -9.14 2.29
N ARG A 66 0.60 -9.48 3.47
CA ARG A 66 0.56 -10.82 4.04
C ARG A 66 0.19 -10.77 5.52
N THR A 67 -0.74 -11.63 5.92
CA THR A 67 -1.02 -11.93 7.32
C THR A 67 -0.21 -13.16 7.71
N LEU A 68 0.82 -13.00 8.56
CA LEU A 68 1.65 -14.13 9.01
C LEU A 68 0.99 -14.86 10.17
N VAL A 69 0.53 -14.10 11.17
CA VAL A 69 -0.35 -14.57 12.25
C VAL A 69 -1.42 -13.51 12.50
N THR A 70 -2.46 -13.85 13.26
CA THR A 70 -3.64 -12.98 13.46
C THR A 70 -3.29 -11.52 13.78
N ARG A 71 -2.26 -11.29 14.60
CA ARG A 71 -1.82 -9.95 15.04
C ARG A 71 -0.48 -9.50 14.44
N PHE A 72 0.05 -10.21 13.45
CA PHE A 72 1.31 -9.83 12.83
C PHE A 72 1.18 -9.89 11.32
N HIS A 73 1.19 -8.70 10.72
CA HIS A 73 1.01 -8.52 9.29
C HIS A 73 2.30 -7.97 8.69
N CYS A 74 2.54 -8.18 7.41
CA CYS A 74 3.72 -7.64 6.74
C CYS A 74 3.47 -7.27 5.28
N PHE A 75 4.29 -6.37 4.79
CA PHE A 75 4.30 -5.91 3.39
C PHE A 75 5.72 -5.49 2.99
N PRO A 76 6.05 -5.53 1.69
CA PRO A 76 7.36 -5.08 1.21
C PRO A 76 7.51 -3.57 1.43
N LEU A 77 8.68 -3.13 1.88
CA LEU A 77 9.03 -1.72 2.04
C LEU A 77 9.96 -1.27 0.91
N GLU A 78 11.05 -2.00 0.72
CA GLU A 78 12.09 -1.78 -0.30
C GLU A 78 12.51 -3.12 -0.91
N ALA A 79 13.43 -3.10 -1.88
CA ALA A 79 14.00 -4.33 -2.42
C ALA A 79 14.56 -5.20 -1.28
N GLU A 80 14.05 -6.43 -1.16
CA GLU A 80 14.43 -7.41 -0.13
C GLU A 80 14.12 -7.00 1.32
N VAL A 81 13.42 -5.88 1.57
CA VAL A 81 13.10 -5.41 2.93
C VAL A 81 11.59 -5.42 3.13
N PHE A 82 11.16 -5.98 4.26
CA PHE A 82 9.77 -6.07 4.67
C PHE A 82 9.52 -5.22 5.91
N CYS A 83 8.36 -4.57 5.94
CA CYS A 83 7.80 -3.96 7.13
C CYS A 83 6.83 -4.95 7.78
N GLY A 84 7.04 -5.25 9.04
CA GLY A 84 6.14 -6.03 9.89
C GLY A 84 5.39 -5.11 10.84
N VAL A 85 4.11 -5.37 11.03
CA VAL A 85 3.23 -4.63 11.94
C VAL A 85 2.68 -5.61 12.96
N GLY A 86 3.12 -5.46 14.20
CA GLY A 86 2.56 -6.18 15.34
C GLY A 86 1.41 -5.40 15.96
N LEU A 87 0.19 -5.91 15.87
CA LEU A 87 -1.03 -5.26 16.35
C LEU A 87 -1.35 -5.68 17.79
N SER A 88 -1.81 -4.73 18.59
CA SER A 88 -2.11 -5.00 20.01
C SER A 88 -3.40 -5.82 20.19
N ASN A 89 -4.37 -5.67 19.29
CA ASN A 89 -5.72 -6.23 19.40
C ASN A 89 -6.12 -7.04 18.15
N ASN A 90 -6.80 -8.17 18.36
CA ASN A 90 -7.36 -9.01 17.30
C ASN A 90 -8.47 -8.30 16.51
N PHE A 91 -9.28 -7.46 17.17
CA PHE A 91 -10.37 -6.75 16.52
C PHE A 91 -9.83 -5.78 15.45
N ASP A 92 -8.83 -4.97 15.81
CA ASP A 92 -8.19 -4.03 14.89
C ASP A 92 -7.48 -4.77 13.76
N ALA A 93 -6.82 -5.88 14.08
CA ALA A 93 -6.18 -6.73 13.07
C ALA A 93 -7.17 -7.27 12.05
N LYS A 94 -8.33 -7.73 12.50
CA LYS A 94 -9.39 -8.20 11.61
C LYS A 94 -9.92 -7.07 10.72
N GLN A 95 -10.12 -5.86 11.27
CA GLN A 95 -10.58 -4.72 10.47
C GLN A 95 -9.56 -4.32 9.39
N ILE A 96 -8.27 -4.33 9.72
CA ILE A 96 -7.20 -4.03 8.77
C ILE A 96 -7.16 -5.10 7.68
N GLU A 97 -7.27 -6.38 8.04
CA GLU A 97 -7.31 -7.48 7.08
C GLU A 97 -8.51 -7.37 6.13
N GLU A 98 -9.71 -7.11 6.65
CA GLU A 98 -10.91 -6.89 5.83
C GLU A 98 -10.73 -5.70 4.88
N ARG A 99 -10.08 -4.62 5.34
CA ARG A 99 -9.78 -3.44 4.52
C ARG A 99 -8.81 -3.77 3.40
N VAL A 100 -7.79 -4.55 3.69
CA VAL A 100 -6.81 -5.02 2.71
C VAL A 100 -7.46 -5.92 1.67
N GLN A 101 -8.30 -6.86 2.11
CA GLN A 101 -9.03 -7.76 1.21
C GLN A 101 -9.98 -6.97 0.28
N ALA A 102 -10.64 -5.93 0.79
CA ALA A 102 -11.46 -5.05 -0.04
C ALA A 102 -10.63 -4.32 -1.11
N ALA A 103 -9.44 -3.80 -0.74
CA ALA A 103 -8.52 -3.18 -1.70
C ALA A 103 -8.00 -4.17 -2.74
N MET A 104 -7.68 -5.41 -2.35
CA MET A 104 -7.30 -6.49 -3.27
C MET A 104 -8.43 -6.83 -4.25
N LEU A 105 -9.69 -6.82 -3.80
CA LEU A 105 -10.84 -7.08 -4.67
C LEU A 105 -10.97 -5.97 -5.74
N ILE A 106 -10.87 -4.70 -5.33
CA ILE A 106 -10.89 -3.55 -6.24
C ILE A 106 -9.74 -3.65 -7.26
N ALA A 107 -8.53 -3.98 -6.80
CA ALA A 107 -7.37 -4.18 -7.66
C ALA A 107 -7.58 -5.26 -8.73
N ARG A 108 -8.28 -6.35 -8.38
CA ARG A 108 -8.60 -7.44 -9.31
C ARG A 108 -9.75 -7.12 -10.26
N SER A 109 -10.68 -6.27 -9.84
CA SER A 109 -11.82 -5.83 -10.65
C SER A 109 -11.47 -4.71 -11.63
N GLN A 110 -10.35 -4.01 -11.40
CA GLN A 110 -9.76 -3.09 -12.35
C GLN A 110 -8.78 -3.86 -13.24
N PRO A 111 -9.11 -4.19 -14.51
CA PRO A 111 -8.07 -4.64 -15.43
C PRO A 111 -7.01 -3.55 -15.46
N ALA A 112 -5.73 -3.94 -15.47
CA ALA A 112 -4.62 -3.00 -15.65
C ALA A 112 -5.01 -2.02 -16.74
N LEU A 113 -5.25 -0.76 -16.37
CA LEU A 113 -5.34 0.32 -17.33
C LEU A 113 -3.94 0.39 -17.93
N SER A 114 -3.73 -0.41 -18.98
CA SER A 114 -2.73 -0.14 -19.99
C SER A 114 -2.82 1.35 -20.23
N TYR A 115 -1.75 2.06 -19.92
CA TYR A 115 -1.49 3.37 -20.45
C TYR A 115 -1.47 3.23 -21.97
N ALA A 116 -2.66 3.15 -22.58
CA ALA A 116 -2.85 3.47 -23.96
C ALA A 116 -2.61 4.98 -24.01
N MET A 117 -1.36 5.35 -24.29
CA MET A 117 -1.08 6.70 -24.76
C MET A 117 -2.09 6.99 -25.88
N PRO A 118 -2.75 8.15 -25.90
CA PRO A 118 -3.52 8.52 -27.07
C PRO A 118 -2.56 8.50 -28.25
N VAL A 119 -2.74 7.55 -29.17
CA VAL A 119 -2.16 7.62 -30.50
C VAL A 119 -2.76 8.87 -31.12
N ILE A 120 -2.03 9.97 -31.05
CA ILE A 120 -2.37 11.17 -31.80
C ILE A 120 -2.33 10.71 -33.27
N PRO A 121 -3.45 10.71 -34.00
CA PRO A 121 -3.39 10.45 -35.43
C PRO A 121 -2.47 11.52 -36.02
N ALA A 122 -1.35 11.08 -36.60
CA ALA A 122 -0.48 11.97 -37.37
C ALA A 122 -1.38 12.70 -38.38
N GLY A 123 -1.48 14.02 -38.23
CA GLY A 123 -2.18 14.88 -39.18
C GLY A 123 -1.69 14.62 -40.60
N PRO A 124 -2.51 14.93 -41.62
CA PRO A 124 -2.19 14.57 -43.00
C PRO A 124 -0.82 15.13 -43.40
N ALA A 125 0.06 14.22 -43.82
CA ALA A 125 1.38 14.53 -44.33
C ALA A 125 1.26 15.54 -45.47
N ASN A 126 1.97 16.67 -45.33
CA ASN A 126 2.22 17.64 -46.39
C ASN A 126 2.62 16.90 -47.68
N ARG A 127 1.73 16.90 -48.68
CA ARG A 127 2.08 16.49 -50.05
C ARG A 127 2.94 17.61 -50.67
N PRO A 128 4.13 17.32 -51.20
CA PRO A 128 4.87 18.31 -51.98
C PRO A 128 4.13 18.58 -53.30
N MET A 129 4.00 19.87 -53.65
CA MET A 129 3.52 20.31 -54.96
C MET A 129 4.50 19.87 -56.07
N PRO A 130 4.01 19.40 -57.23
CA PRO A 130 4.87 19.16 -58.38
C PRO A 130 5.33 20.51 -58.98
N PRO A 131 6.59 20.61 -59.46
CA PRO A 131 7.07 21.79 -60.15
C PRO A 131 6.38 21.95 -61.52
N SER A 132 6.14 23.22 -61.89
CA SER A 132 5.63 23.66 -63.19
C SER A 132 6.68 23.60 -64.28
#